data_AF-A0A560AVS1-F1
#
_entry.id   AF-A0A560AVS1-F1
#
_cell.length_a   1.000
_cell.length_b   1.000
_cell.length_c   1.000
_cell.angle_alpha   90.00
_cell.angle_beta   90.00
_cell.angle_gamma   90.00
#
_symmetry.space_group_name_H-M   'P 1'
#
loop_
_entity.id
_entity.type
_entity.pdbx_description
1 polymer ?
#
loop_
_entity_poly.entity_id
_entity_poly.type
_entity_poly.pdbx_seq_one_letter_code
_entity_poly.pdbx_strand_id
1 'polypeptide(L)'
;MAKSYLESWKKAKDRFEKATGKKKPDPKSRFGKLFSKISSTGLESALKSYDAATTIKDAQKHARAFQTAAGNYIPTLDAAGKAAKQDGDTVYAEACADMVASLSKISANVVTDLERFDDLPKNIDGYFKSPYWFKLLQKQAKKEFSTENIELYDLILKRKLSKEEASEKAYKEYVDSKAPKEVNIRSATRKACKLAADQGKWKAIPWDDVLFDLGINLADTIGRLHSDLAKGEV
;
A
#
# COMPACT_ATOMS: atom_id res chain seq x y z
N MET A 1 0.82 -7.34 8.83
CA MET A 1 2.06 -7.10 9.59
C MET A 1 2.73 -5.92 8.94
N ALA A 2 3.15 -4.90 9.71
CA ALA A 2 3.86 -3.76 9.14
C ALA A 2 5.13 -4.19 8.39
N LYS A 3 5.53 -3.40 7.38
CA LYS A 3 6.78 -3.65 6.64
C LYS A 3 8.00 -3.52 7.56
N SER A 4 8.94 -4.46 7.40
CA SER A 4 10.21 -4.51 8.16
C SER A 4 11.36 -4.89 7.23
N TYR A 5 11.53 -4.11 6.15
CA TYR A 5 12.56 -4.36 5.15
C TYR A 5 13.95 -3.97 5.68
N LEU A 6 14.04 -2.93 6.51
CA LEU A 6 15.26 -2.54 7.21
C LEU A 6 15.78 -3.66 8.12
N GLU A 7 14.90 -4.32 8.87
CA GLU A 7 15.29 -5.43 9.73
C GLU A 7 15.77 -6.63 8.90
N SER A 8 15.08 -6.91 7.79
CA SER A 8 15.50 -7.96 6.85
C SER A 8 16.89 -7.68 6.27
N TRP A 9 17.17 -6.43 5.93
CA TRP A 9 18.48 -5.98 5.48
C TRP A 9 19.55 -6.11 6.58
N LYS A 10 19.25 -5.69 7.82
CA LYS A 10 20.16 -5.84 8.95
C LYS A 10 20.50 -7.30 9.22
N LYS A 11 19.51 -8.21 9.17
CA LYS A 11 19.75 -9.65 9.30
C LYS A 11 20.67 -10.19 8.19
N ALA A 12 20.55 -9.70 6.96
CA ALA A 12 21.44 -10.08 5.87
C ALA A 12 22.88 -9.59 6.11
N LYS A 13 23.05 -8.33 6.55
CA LYS A 13 24.36 -7.78 6.95
C LYS A 13 24.99 -8.58 8.08
N ASP A 14 24.23 -8.90 9.13
CA ASP A 14 24.73 -9.66 10.27
C ASP A 14 25.20 -11.07 9.87
N ARG A 15 24.48 -11.73 8.94
CA ARG A 15 24.91 -13.02 8.38
C ARG A 15 26.21 -12.89 7.59
N PHE A 16 26.32 -11.87 6.75
CA PHE A 16 27.54 -11.57 6.00
C PHE A 16 28.75 -11.35 6.94
N GLU A 17 28.58 -10.53 7.98
CA GLU A 17 29.62 -10.25 8.96
C GLU A 17 30.06 -11.50 9.72
N LYS A 18 29.10 -12.37 10.09
CA LYS A 18 29.39 -13.65 10.76
C LYS A 18 30.13 -14.62 9.84
N ALA A 19 29.68 -14.77 8.59
CA ALA A 19 30.28 -15.67 7.62
C ALA A 19 31.73 -15.28 7.30
N THR A 20 32.01 -13.98 7.18
CA THR A 20 33.34 -13.43 6.85
C THR A 20 34.25 -13.26 8.07
N GLY A 21 33.75 -13.58 9.27
CA GLY A 21 34.47 -13.37 10.53
C GLY A 21 34.83 -11.91 10.78
N LYS A 22 34.06 -10.97 10.22
CA LYS A 22 34.32 -9.51 10.24
C LYS A 22 35.69 -9.09 9.74
N LYS A 23 36.39 -9.98 9.00
CA LYS A 23 37.66 -9.62 8.38
C LYS A 23 37.39 -8.59 7.29
N LYS A 24 38.38 -7.76 6.99
CA LYS A 24 38.35 -6.92 5.78
C LYS A 24 39.13 -7.65 4.71
N PRO A 25 38.66 -7.67 3.45
CA PRO A 25 39.44 -8.18 2.34
C PRO A 25 40.74 -7.40 2.15
N ASP A 26 41.78 -8.03 1.60
CA ASP A 26 43.00 -7.32 1.22
C ASP A 26 42.66 -6.21 0.21
N PRO A 27 42.86 -4.91 0.54
CA PRO A 27 42.53 -3.81 -0.36
C PRO A 27 43.31 -3.82 -1.68
N LYS A 28 44.41 -4.58 -1.76
CA LYS A 28 45.20 -4.73 -2.99
C LYS A 28 44.62 -5.80 -3.93
N SER A 29 43.85 -6.76 -3.41
CA SER A 29 43.20 -7.79 -4.23
C SER A 29 42.10 -7.20 -5.11
N ARG A 30 41.75 -7.91 -6.19
CA ARG A 30 40.64 -7.49 -7.05
C ARG A 30 39.34 -7.44 -6.26
N PHE A 31 39.12 -8.45 -5.41
CA PHE A 31 37.99 -8.48 -4.49
C PHE A 31 37.98 -7.27 -3.54
N GLY A 32 39.08 -6.96 -2.85
CA GLY A 32 39.11 -5.84 -1.90
C GLY A 32 38.91 -4.47 -2.53
N LYS A 33 39.39 -4.26 -3.77
CA LYS A 33 39.09 -3.05 -4.54
C LYS A 33 37.59 -2.90 -4.81
N LEU A 34 36.91 -3.98 -5.21
CA LEU A 34 35.45 -3.96 -5.43
C LEU A 34 34.70 -3.79 -4.10
N PHE A 35 35.11 -4.50 -3.07
CA PHE A 35 34.51 -4.44 -1.74
C PHE A 35 34.60 -3.04 -1.10
N SER A 36 35.69 -2.32 -1.31
CA SER A 36 35.82 -0.94 -0.80
C SER A 36 34.77 0.03 -1.37
N LYS A 37 34.28 -0.25 -2.58
CA LYS A 37 33.21 0.53 -3.25
C LYS A 37 31.80 0.21 -2.74
N ILE A 38 31.67 -0.80 -1.87
CA ILE A 38 30.40 -1.24 -1.27
C ILE A 38 30.00 -0.32 -0.08
N SER A 39 30.79 0.70 0.22
CA SER A 39 30.51 1.65 1.30
C SER A 39 29.59 2.79 0.83
N SER A 40 28.41 2.88 1.45
CA SER A 40 27.48 4.04 1.43
C SER A 40 26.54 4.23 0.22
N THR A 41 25.84 3.19 -0.23
CA THR A 41 24.82 3.33 -1.29
C THR A 41 23.49 3.95 -0.84
N GLY A 42 23.38 4.45 0.39
CA GLY A 42 22.14 5.02 0.91
C GLY A 42 21.01 3.99 1.16
N LEU A 43 21.23 2.70 0.90
CA LEU A 43 20.27 1.61 1.07
C LEU A 43 19.60 1.62 2.44
N GLU A 44 20.40 1.64 3.51
CA GLU A 44 19.89 1.56 4.88
C GLU A 44 19.08 2.82 5.25
N SER A 45 19.51 4.00 4.80
CA SER A 45 18.77 5.24 5.01
C SER A 45 17.46 5.23 4.24
N ALA A 46 17.46 4.75 2.99
CA ALA A 46 16.26 4.66 2.16
C ALA A 46 15.26 3.67 2.75
N LEU A 47 15.71 2.49 3.20
CA LEU A 47 14.86 1.52 3.89
C LEU A 47 14.33 2.06 5.22
N LYS A 48 15.15 2.77 6.00
CA LYS A 48 14.71 3.41 7.25
C LYS A 48 13.58 4.41 6.99
N SER A 49 13.75 5.28 6.00
CA SER A 49 12.71 6.25 5.63
C SER A 49 11.49 5.57 5.01
N TYR A 50 11.67 4.49 4.25
CA TYR A 50 10.58 3.76 3.64
C TYR A 50 9.73 3.03 4.69
N ASP A 51 10.34 2.31 5.63
CA ASP A 51 9.63 1.61 6.70
C ASP A 51 8.93 2.60 7.66
N ALA A 52 9.46 3.82 7.81
CA ALA A 52 8.86 4.88 8.63
C ALA A 52 7.76 5.68 7.93
N ALA A 53 7.54 5.50 6.63
CA ALA A 53 6.58 6.29 5.86
C ALA A 53 5.13 5.97 6.26
N THR A 54 4.35 7.01 6.55
CA THR A 54 2.92 6.91 6.91
C THR A 54 1.98 7.40 5.80
N THR A 55 2.54 7.98 4.74
CA THR A 55 1.80 8.45 3.57
C THR A 55 2.27 7.72 2.32
N ILE A 56 1.36 7.52 1.35
CA ILE A 56 1.70 6.88 0.06
C ILE A 56 2.78 7.68 -0.68
N LYS A 57 2.70 9.01 -0.64
CA LYS A 57 3.67 9.89 -1.31
C LYS A 57 5.08 9.71 -0.76
N ASP A 58 5.23 9.66 0.56
CA ASP A 58 6.54 9.42 1.19
C ASP A 58 7.01 7.99 0.93
N ALA A 59 6.10 7.01 1.03
CA ALA A 59 6.40 5.62 0.73
C ALA A 59 6.93 5.45 -0.70
N GLN A 60 6.27 6.04 -1.70
CA GLN A 60 6.72 6.05 -3.11
C GLN A 60 8.10 6.69 -3.27
N LYS A 61 8.30 7.87 -2.68
CA LYS A 61 9.58 8.60 -2.74
C LYS A 61 10.73 7.73 -2.21
N HIS A 62 10.54 7.12 -1.04
CA HIS A 62 11.59 6.33 -0.40
C HIS A 62 11.78 4.94 -1.04
N ALA A 63 10.71 4.32 -1.56
CA ALA A 63 10.78 3.11 -2.36
C ALA A 63 11.63 3.32 -3.63
N ARG A 64 11.42 4.43 -4.36
CA ARG A 64 12.23 4.78 -5.55
C ARG A 64 13.68 5.08 -5.21
N ALA A 65 13.93 5.77 -4.10
CA ALA A 65 15.28 6.00 -3.61
C ALA A 65 16.00 4.67 -3.29
N PHE A 66 15.29 3.74 -2.64
CA PHE A 66 15.81 2.40 -2.38
C PHE A 66 16.06 1.61 -3.69
N GLN A 67 15.12 1.62 -4.63
CA GLN A 67 15.27 0.94 -5.92
C GLN A 67 16.52 1.42 -6.68
N THR A 68 16.76 2.73 -6.68
CA THR A 68 17.98 3.32 -7.28
C THR A 68 19.24 2.85 -6.56
N ALA A 69 19.25 2.90 -5.23
CA ALA A 69 20.36 2.43 -4.41
C ALA A 69 20.66 0.93 -4.61
N ALA A 70 19.61 0.10 -4.66
CA ALA A 70 19.70 -1.34 -4.88
C ALA A 70 20.20 -1.67 -6.29
N GLY A 71 19.71 -0.95 -7.31
CA GLY A 71 20.15 -1.11 -8.70
C GLY A 71 21.65 -0.87 -8.90
N ASN A 72 22.26 0.01 -8.09
CA ASN A 72 23.71 0.25 -8.13
C ASN A 72 24.49 -0.75 -7.26
N TYR A 73 23.95 -1.13 -6.10
CA TYR A 73 24.64 -1.96 -5.13
C TYR A 73 24.68 -3.43 -5.51
N ILE A 74 23.54 -4.01 -5.94
CA ILE A 74 23.42 -5.44 -6.24
C ILE A 74 24.46 -5.88 -7.29
N PRO A 75 24.63 -5.21 -8.45
CA PRO A 75 25.63 -5.61 -9.44
C PRO A 75 27.07 -5.51 -8.92
N THR A 76 27.36 -4.49 -8.11
CA THR A 76 28.70 -4.30 -7.52
C THR A 76 29.03 -5.41 -6.55
N LEU A 77 28.07 -5.81 -5.70
CA LEU A 77 28.23 -6.91 -4.74
C LEU A 77 28.35 -8.26 -5.45
N ASP A 78 27.55 -8.51 -6.49
CA ASP A 78 27.65 -9.71 -7.31
C ASP A 78 29.02 -9.83 -8.00
N ALA A 79 29.51 -8.72 -8.57
CA ALA A 79 30.85 -8.66 -9.16
C ALA A 79 31.96 -8.92 -8.12
N ALA A 80 31.80 -8.39 -6.90
CA ALA A 80 32.72 -8.64 -5.79
C ALA A 80 32.73 -10.12 -5.38
N GLY A 81 31.57 -10.76 -5.25
CA GLY A 81 31.46 -12.19 -4.95
C GLY A 81 32.08 -13.08 -6.04
N LYS A 82 31.87 -12.74 -7.31
CA LYS A 82 32.52 -13.40 -8.45
C LYS A 82 34.03 -13.24 -8.44
N ALA A 83 34.54 -12.06 -8.06
CA ALA A 83 35.98 -11.83 -7.92
C ALA A 83 36.57 -12.62 -6.74
N ALA A 84 35.89 -12.67 -5.58
CA ALA A 84 36.31 -13.49 -4.45
C ALA A 84 36.44 -14.97 -4.84
N LYS A 85 35.47 -15.50 -5.61
CA LYS A 85 35.52 -16.87 -6.13
C LYS A 85 36.74 -17.12 -7.02
N GLN A 86 37.10 -16.15 -7.87
CA GLN A 86 38.27 -16.26 -8.75
C GLN A 86 39.60 -16.15 -7.98
N ASP A 87 39.62 -15.35 -6.91
CA ASP A 87 40.76 -15.20 -6.01
C ASP A 87 40.88 -16.39 -5.01
N GLY A 88 40.00 -17.40 -5.10
CA GLY A 88 40.00 -18.60 -4.26
C GLY A 88 39.33 -18.43 -2.89
N ASP A 89 38.69 -17.29 -2.64
CA ASP A 89 38.01 -16.95 -1.39
C ASP A 89 36.53 -17.36 -1.43
N THR A 90 36.28 -18.65 -1.19
CA THR A 90 34.93 -19.23 -1.25
C THR A 90 34.00 -18.68 -0.18
N VAL A 91 34.53 -18.35 1.00
CA VAL A 91 33.74 -17.80 2.12
C VAL A 91 33.15 -16.45 1.74
N TYR A 92 33.94 -15.54 1.19
CA TYR A 92 33.41 -14.25 0.74
C TYR A 92 32.55 -14.37 -0.50
N ALA A 93 32.85 -15.30 -1.41
CA ALA A 93 32.02 -15.54 -2.58
C ALA A 93 30.59 -15.95 -2.19
N GLU A 94 30.45 -16.91 -1.28
CA GLU A 94 29.17 -17.39 -0.76
C GLU A 94 28.45 -16.31 0.04
N ALA A 95 29.16 -15.61 0.94
CA ALA A 95 28.58 -14.52 1.72
C ALA A 95 28.04 -13.38 0.83
N CYS A 96 28.76 -13.01 -0.24
CA CYS A 96 28.28 -12.03 -1.20
C CYS A 96 27.03 -12.53 -1.95
N ALA A 97 27.01 -13.79 -2.38
CA ALA A 97 25.86 -14.38 -3.07
C ALA A 97 24.60 -14.39 -2.18
N ASP A 98 24.72 -14.77 -0.92
CA ASP A 98 23.61 -14.76 0.05
C ASP A 98 23.07 -13.34 0.31
N MET A 99 23.97 -12.37 0.40
CA MET A 99 23.61 -10.97 0.59
C MET A 99 22.93 -10.40 -0.67
N VAL A 100 23.39 -10.75 -1.87
CA VAL A 100 22.71 -10.44 -3.14
C VAL A 100 21.31 -11.05 -3.17
N ALA A 101 21.16 -12.34 -2.84
CA ALA A 101 19.86 -13.00 -2.83
C ALA A 101 18.87 -12.32 -1.87
N SER A 102 19.35 -11.96 -0.67
CA SER A 102 18.55 -11.24 0.32
C SER A 102 18.12 -9.86 -0.17
N LEU A 103 19.05 -9.09 -0.75
CA LEU A 103 18.76 -7.75 -1.23
C LEU A 103 17.85 -7.75 -2.48
N SER A 104 18.03 -8.71 -3.39
CA SER A 104 17.14 -8.91 -4.54
C SER A 104 15.71 -9.24 -4.12
N LYS A 105 15.54 -10.04 -3.06
CA LYS A 105 14.21 -10.32 -2.49
C LYS A 105 13.55 -9.06 -1.92
N ILE A 106 14.31 -8.25 -1.17
CA ILE A 106 13.81 -6.96 -0.66
C ILE A 106 13.44 -6.05 -1.83
N SER A 107 14.31 -5.95 -2.84
CA SER A 107 14.07 -5.16 -4.05
C SER A 107 12.80 -5.56 -4.79
N ALA A 108 12.58 -6.86 -5.01
CA ALA A 108 11.38 -7.35 -5.66
C ALA A 108 10.11 -6.92 -4.90
N ASN A 109 10.10 -7.09 -3.57
CA ASN A 109 8.94 -6.70 -2.76
C ASN A 109 8.68 -5.19 -2.79
N VAL A 110 9.74 -4.36 -2.71
CA VAL A 110 9.61 -2.91 -2.81
C VAL A 110 9.10 -2.47 -4.19
N VAL A 111 9.49 -3.15 -5.27
CA VAL A 111 8.93 -2.90 -6.60
C VAL A 111 7.43 -3.21 -6.64
N THR A 112 7.01 -4.36 -6.11
CA THR A 112 5.58 -4.71 -6.05
C THR A 112 4.78 -3.75 -5.16
N ASP A 113 5.35 -3.21 -4.09
CA ASP A 113 4.73 -2.13 -3.32
C ASP A 113 4.60 -0.86 -4.18
N LEU A 114 5.66 -0.47 -4.89
CA LEU A 114 5.68 0.73 -5.73
C LEU A 114 4.66 0.66 -6.87
N GLU A 115 4.56 -0.48 -7.55
CA GLU A 115 3.55 -0.72 -8.61
C GLU A 115 2.13 -0.54 -8.06
N ARG A 116 1.86 -1.03 -6.84
CA ARG A 116 0.57 -0.82 -6.18
C ARG A 116 0.32 0.65 -5.86
N PHE A 117 1.34 1.38 -5.41
CA PHE A 117 1.18 2.82 -5.16
C PHE A 117 0.96 3.62 -6.45
N ASP A 118 1.59 3.21 -7.55
CA ASP A 118 1.47 3.89 -8.83
C ASP A 118 0.12 3.60 -9.52
N ASP A 119 -0.51 2.45 -9.24
CA ASP A 119 -1.87 2.09 -9.69
C ASP A 119 -3.00 2.57 -8.74
N LEU A 120 -2.69 3.42 -7.76
CA LEU A 120 -3.69 3.91 -6.81
C LEU A 120 -4.81 4.68 -7.54
N PRO A 121 -6.10 4.40 -7.25
CA PRO A 121 -7.20 5.12 -7.88
C PRO A 121 -7.16 6.62 -7.58
N LYS A 122 -7.35 7.45 -8.62
CA LYS A 122 -7.31 8.92 -8.52
C LYS A 122 -8.59 9.54 -7.93
N ASN A 123 -9.68 8.77 -7.90
CA ASN A 123 -10.98 9.19 -7.39
C ASN A 123 -11.71 7.99 -6.76
N ILE A 124 -12.77 8.28 -5.99
CA ILE A 124 -13.55 7.29 -5.25
C ILE A 124 -14.10 6.21 -6.19
N ASP A 125 -14.68 6.60 -7.34
CA ASP A 125 -15.22 5.67 -8.33
C ASP A 125 -14.20 4.63 -8.82
N GLY A 126 -12.93 5.02 -8.92
CA GLY A 126 -11.86 4.10 -9.32
C GLY A 126 -11.70 2.92 -8.35
N TYR A 127 -11.98 3.12 -7.05
CA TYR A 127 -12.00 2.02 -6.08
C TYR A 127 -13.11 1.02 -6.38
N PHE A 128 -14.30 1.48 -6.77
CA PHE A 128 -15.45 0.62 -7.07
C PHE A 128 -15.34 -0.08 -8.43
N LYS A 129 -14.54 0.46 -9.36
CA LYS A 129 -14.31 -0.13 -10.69
C LYS A 129 -13.22 -1.20 -10.71
N SER A 130 -12.27 -1.16 -9.77
CA SER A 130 -11.22 -2.17 -9.65
C SER A 130 -11.58 -3.22 -8.60
N PRO A 131 -11.72 -4.51 -8.97
CA PRO A 131 -12.01 -5.58 -8.00
C PRO A 131 -10.99 -5.65 -6.86
N TYR A 132 -9.71 -5.36 -7.15
CA TYR A 132 -8.65 -5.33 -6.17
C TYR A 132 -8.85 -4.20 -5.16
N TRP A 133 -8.97 -2.95 -5.64
CA TRP A 133 -9.10 -1.78 -4.78
C TRP A 133 -10.43 -1.77 -4.01
N PHE A 134 -11.51 -2.27 -4.63
CA PHE A 134 -12.80 -2.42 -3.97
C PHE A 134 -12.70 -3.37 -2.77
N LYS A 135 -12.05 -4.52 -2.93
CA LYS A 135 -11.86 -5.50 -1.85
C LYS A 135 -11.06 -4.93 -0.68
N LEU A 136 -10.04 -4.12 -0.97
CA LEU A 136 -9.26 -3.44 0.07
C LEU A 136 -10.08 -2.38 0.80
N LEU A 137 -10.85 -1.58 0.05
CA LEU A 137 -11.75 -0.58 0.64
C LEU A 137 -12.81 -1.25 1.55
N GLN A 138 -13.39 -2.37 1.10
CA GLN A 138 -14.31 -3.16 1.92
C GLN A 138 -13.67 -3.69 3.20
N LYS A 139 -12.43 -4.19 3.12
CA LYS A 139 -11.69 -4.65 4.31
C LYS A 139 -11.47 -3.51 5.30
N GLN A 140 -11.15 -2.32 4.81
CA GLN A 140 -10.96 -1.14 5.66
C GLN A 140 -12.27 -0.70 6.32
N ALA A 141 -13.37 -0.56 5.56
CA ALA A 141 -14.66 -0.20 6.13
C ALA A 141 -15.16 -1.23 7.15
N LYS A 142 -14.88 -2.53 6.94
CA LYS A 142 -15.22 -3.57 7.91
C LYS A 142 -14.45 -3.39 9.23
N LYS A 143 -13.18 -3.01 9.18
CA LYS A 143 -12.35 -2.69 10.37
C LYS A 143 -12.91 -1.46 11.11
N GLU A 144 -13.58 -0.57 10.40
CA GLU A 144 -14.16 0.68 10.91
C GLU A 144 -15.66 0.59 11.23
N PHE A 145 -16.27 -0.59 11.04
CA PHE A 145 -17.71 -0.81 11.20
C PHE A 145 -18.57 0.16 10.36
N SER A 146 -18.13 0.46 9.13
CA SER A 146 -18.73 1.47 8.25
C SER A 146 -19.12 0.94 6.85
N THR A 147 -19.37 -0.36 6.75
CA THR A 147 -19.62 -1.06 5.46
C THR A 147 -20.86 -0.55 4.73
N GLU A 148 -21.86 -0.04 5.45
CA GLU A 148 -23.08 0.54 4.92
C GLU A 148 -22.80 1.69 3.92
N ASN A 149 -21.75 2.47 4.13
CA ASN A 149 -21.38 3.56 3.21
C ASN A 149 -20.93 3.01 1.85
N ILE A 150 -20.18 1.91 1.85
CA ILE A 150 -19.72 1.26 0.61
C ILE A 150 -20.90 0.59 -0.10
N GLU A 151 -21.74 -0.12 0.65
CA GLU A 151 -22.88 -0.85 0.10
C GLU A 151 -23.84 0.10 -0.63
N LEU A 152 -24.24 1.20 0.02
CA LEU A 152 -25.13 2.17 -0.59
C LEU A 152 -24.47 2.94 -1.75
N TYR A 153 -23.20 3.34 -1.61
CA TYR A 153 -22.47 4.01 -2.70
C TYR A 153 -22.40 3.11 -3.95
N ASP A 154 -22.12 1.81 -3.79
CA ASP A 154 -22.09 0.85 -4.91
C ASP A 154 -23.46 0.70 -5.60
N LEU A 155 -24.55 0.67 -4.83
CA LEU A 155 -25.91 0.61 -5.37
C LEU A 155 -26.25 1.84 -6.23
N ILE A 156 -25.91 3.03 -5.74
CA ILE A 156 -26.14 4.28 -6.45
C ILE A 156 -25.25 4.35 -7.71
N LEU A 157 -23.95 4.09 -7.57
CA LEU A 157 -22.97 4.14 -8.67
C LEU A 157 -23.35 3.19 -9.82
N LYS A 158 -23.85 1.98 -9.49
CA LYS A 158 -24.32 0.99 -10.48
C LYS A 158 -25.73 1.27 -11.00
N ARG A 159 -26.33 2.43 -10.68
CA ARG A 159 -27.68 2.85 -11.10
C ARG A 159 -28.78 1.85 -10.71
N LYS A 160 -28.57 1.10 -9.62
CA LYS A 160 -29.51 0.06 -9.17
C LYS A 160 -30.77 0.62 -8.49
N LEU A 161 -30.78 1.91 -8.19
CA LEU A 161 -31.89 2.60 -7.50
C LEU A 161 -32.85 3.33 -8.44
N SER A 162 -32.81 3.02 -9.75
CA SER A 162 -33.68 3.61 -10.77
C SER A 162 -35.13 3.10 -10.72
N LYS A 163 -35.37 1.95 -10.07
CA LYS A 163 -36.70 1.36 -9.88
C LYS A 163 -37.27 1.79 -8.53
N GLU A 164 -38.59 1.99 -8.46
CA GLU A 164 -39.27 2.46 -7.25
C GLU A 164 -39.09 1.50 -6.07
N GLU A 165 -39.34 0.20 -6.25
CA GLU A 165 -39.14 -0.81 -5.20
C GLU A 165 -37.69 -0.87 -4.69
N ALA A 166 -36.71 -0.75 -5.58
CA ALA A 166 -35.30 -0.75 -5.21
C ALA A 166 -34.92 0.51 -4.43
N SER A 167 -35.43 1.67 -4.85
CA SER A 167 -35.24 2.95 -4.18
C SER A 167 -35.91 2.96 -2.79
N GLU A 168 -37.14 2.47 -2.68
CA GLU A 168 -37.87 2.32 -1.42
C GLU A 168 -37.11 1.42 -0.44
N LYS A 169 -36.65 0.24 -0.90
CA LYS A 169 -35.87 -0.67 -0.07
C LYS A 169 -34.58 -0.03 0.42
N ALA A 170 -33.83 0.63 -0.48
CA ALA A 170 -32.59 1.31 -0.12
C ALA A 170 -32.84 2.46 0.87
N TYR A 171 -33.93 3.23 0.70
CA TYR A 171 -34.29 4.27 1.65
C TYR A 171 -34.52 3.67 3.05
N LYS A 172 -35.34 2.62 3.17
CA LYS A 172 -35.67 2.00 4.46
C LYS A 172 -34.46 1.30 5.11
N GLU A 173 -33.55 0.75 4.32
CA GLU A 173 -32.37 0.02 4.82
C GLU A 173 -31.25 0.97 5.26
N TYR A 174 -31.04 2.09 4.56
CA TYR A 174 -29.88 2.95 4.76
C TYR A 174 -30.17 4.42 5.10
N VAL A 175 -31.28 5.00 4.64
CA VAL A 175 -31.51 6.47 4.68
C VAL A 175 -32.55 6.89 5.70
N ASP A 176 -33.49 6.02 6.06
CA ASP A 176 -34.50 6.37 7.06
C ASP A 176 -33.86 6.59 8.45
N SER A 177 -34.53 7.36 9.29
CA SER A 177 -34.10 7.52 10.68
C SER A 177 -34.22 6.19 11.41
N LYS A 178 -33.14 5.74 12.08
CA LYS A 178 -33.05 4.43 12.72
C LYS A 178 -33.11 3.25 11.75
N ALA A 179 -32.77 3.49 10.47
CA ALA A 179 -32.59 2.41 9.52
C ALA A 179 -31.52 1.42 10.04
N PRO A 180 -31.66 0.11 9.78
CA PRO A 180 -30.75 -0.91 10.30
C PRO A 180 -29.28 -0.70 9.89
N LYS A 181 -29.06 -0.04 8.75
CA LYS A 181 -27.75 0.36 8.23
C LYS A 181 -27.72 1.87 7.96
N GLU A 182 -28.25 2.66 8.90
CA GLU A 182 -28.36 4.10 8.75
C GLU A 182 -27.01 4.73 8.39
N VAL A 183 -26.94 5.36 7.21
CA VAL A 183 -25.76 6.11 6.77
C VAL A 183 -25.75 7.50 7.38
N ASN A 184 -24.56 8.00 7.70
CA ASN A 184 -24.37 9.36 8.19
C ASN A 184 -24.42 10.36 7.02
N ILE A 185 -25.53 11.07 6.86
CA ILE A 185 -25.71 12.06 5.79
C ILE A 185 -26.20 13.38 6.37
N ARG A 186 -26.05 14.49 5.63
CA ARG A 186 -26.46 15.81 6.13
C ARG A 186 -27.96 15.84 6.40
N SER A 187 -28.36 16.59 7.43
CA SER A 187 -29.77 16.74 7.81
C SER A 187 -30.65 17.23 6.65
N ALA A 188 -30.14 18.15 5.83
CA ALA A 188 -30.85 18.65 4.65
C ALA A 188 -31.12 17.55 3.62
N THR A 189 -30.10 16.75 3.28
CA THR A 189 -30.22 15.58 2.39
C THR A 189 -31.26 14.61 2.91
N ARG A 190 -31.18 14.24 4.21
CA ARG A 190 -32.14 13.32 4.83
C ARG A 190 -33.57 13.84 4.78
N LYS A 191 -33.77 15.14 5.06
CA LYS A 191 -35.10 15.79 4.97
C LYS A 191 -35.67 15.74 3.54
N ALA A 192 -34.84 15.97 2.53
CA ALA A 192 -35.26 15.88 1.14
C ALA A 192 -35.66 14.45 0.74
N CYS A 193 -34.87 13.45 1.14
CA CYS A 193 -35.23 12.04 0.97
C CYS A 193 -36.55 11.70 1.67
N LYS A 194 -36.73 12.14 2.91
CA LYS A 194 -37.97 11.91 3.67
C LYS A 194 -39.19 12.53 2.98
N LEU A 195 -39.07 13.76 2.47
CA LEU A 195 -40.19 14.41 1.77
C LEU A 195 -40.64 13.62 0.54
N ALA A 196 -39.71 13.09 -0.24
CA ALA A 196 -40.03 12.24 -1.39
C ALA A 196 -40.64 10.90 -0.95
N ALA A 197 -40.10 10.28 0.11
CA ALA A 197 -40.61 9.03 0.67
C ALA A 197 -42.05 9.18 1.22
N ASP A 198 -42.33 10.25 1.98
CA ASP A 198 -43.67 10.53 2.55
C ASP A 198 -44.73 10.76 1.45
N GLN A 199 -44.31 11.18 0.24
CA GLN A 199 -45.17 11.34 -0.93
C GLN A 199 -45.23 10.08 -1.81
N GLY A 200 -44.55 8.99 -1.45
CA GLY A 200 -44.43 7.79 -2.27
C GLY A 200 -43.65 8.00 -3.59
N LYS A 201 -42.91 9.11 -3.72
CA LYS A 201 -42.18 9.48 -4.94
C LYS A 201 -40.77 8.91 -4.91
N TRP A 202 -40.64 7.60 -4.94
CA TRP A 202 -39.35 6.90 -4.76
C TRP A 202 -38.30 7.22 -5.84
N LYS A 203 -38.71 7.58 -7.06
CA LYS A 203 -37.80 8.04 -8.12
C LYS A 203 -37.29 9.47 -7.92
N ALA A 204 -37.94 10.25 -7.05
CA ALA A 204 -37.56 11.63 -6.75
C ALA A 204 -36.63 11.74 -5.53
N ILE A 205 -36.23 10.62 -4.93
CA ILE A 205 -35.20 10.61 -3.89
C ILE A 205 -33.91 11.19 -4.49
N PRO A 206 -33.27 12.19 -3.85
CA PRO A 206 -32.07 12.84 -4.36
C PRO A 206 -30.83 11.97 -4.13
N TRP A 207 -30.74 10.85 -4.85
CA TRP A 207 -29.64 9.90 -4.71
C TRP A 207 -28.26 10.50 -5.01
N ASP A 208 -28.19 11.55 -5.82
CA ASP A 208 -26.93 12.27 -6.10
C ASP A 208 -26.44 13.06 -4.87
N ASP A 209 -27.34 13.67 -4.10
CA ASP A 209 -26.98 14.35 -2.85
C ASP A 209 -26.55 13.33 -1.78
N VAL A 210 -27.22 12.17 -1.73
CA VAL A 210 -26.83 11.06 -0.87
C VAL A 210 -25.45 10.54 -1.27
N LEU A 211 -25.19 10.35 -2.56
CA LEU A 211 -23.90 9.90 -3.09
C LEU A 211 -22.77 10.87 -2.70
N PHE A 212 -23.02 12.17 -2.81
CA PHE A 212 -22.06 13.19 -2.41
C PHE A 212 -21.72 13.10 -0.92
N ASP A 213 -22.73 12.98 -0.05
CA ASP A 213 -22.53 12.85 1.40
C ASP A 213 -21.77 11.56 1.76
N LEU A 214 -22.10 10.44 1.11
CA LEU A 214 -21.35 9.19 1.26
C LEU A 214 -19.91 9.31 0.78
N GLY A 215 -19.67 10.06 -0.30
CA GLY A 215 -18.34 10.35 -0.81
C GLY A 215 -17.47 11.07 0.23
N ILE A 216 -18.05 11.98 1.01
CA ILE A 216 -17.36 12.65 2.12
C ILE A 216 -17.00 11.62 3.21
N ASN A 217 -17.92 10.76 3.62
CA ASN A 217 -17.64 9.73 4.63
C ASN A 217 -16.54 8.76 4.17
N LEU A 218 -16.60 8.33 2.90
CA LEU A 218 -15.65 7.40 2.33
C LEU A 218 -14.26 8.00 2.16
N ALA A 219 -14.13 9.33 2.08
CA ALA A 219 -12.82 9.99 1.97
C ALA A 219 -11.93 9.67 3.18
N ASP A 220 -12.50 9.63 4.39
CA ASP A 220 -11.76 9.28 5.61
C ASP A 220 -11.33 7.81 5.62
N THR A 221 -12.22 6.90 5.25
CA THR A 221 -11.91 5.46 5.14
C THR A 221 -10.84 5.21 4.06
N ILE A 222 -10.91 5.91 2.92
CA ILE A 222 -9.88 5.84 1.88
C ILE A 222 -8.54 6.39 2.40
N GLY A 223 -8.56 7.52 3.12
CA GLY A 223 -7.35 8.08 3.74
C GLY A 223 -6.68 7.12 4.73
N ARG A 224 -7.49 6.40 5.53
CA ARG A 224 -6.97 5.36 6.44
C ARG A 224 -6.45 4.14 5.69
N LEU A 225 -7.12 3.70 4.64
CA LEU A 225 -6.60 2.66 3.74
C LEU A 225 -5.24 3.07 3.15
N HIS A 226 -5.07 4.33 2.72
CA HIS A 226 -3.80 4.83 2.21
C HIS A 226 -2.70 4.80 3.27
N SER A 227 -3.02 5.19 4.52
CA SER A 227 -2.08 5.08 5.65
C SER A 227 -1.67 3.63 5.89
N ASP A 228 -2.64 2.71 5.95
CA ASP A 228 -2.37 1.30 6.24
C ASP A 228 -1.54 0.67 5.10
N LEU A 229 -1.84 0.99 3.83
CA LEU A 229 -1.01 0.61 2.68
C LEU A 229 0.42 1.17 2.80
N ALA A 230 0.54 2.46 3.12
CA ALA A 230 1.82 3.11 3.29
C ALA A 230 2.65 2.50 4.43
N LYS A 231 2.02 1.92 5.46
CA LYS A 231 2.68 1.20 6.57
C LYS A 231 2.85 -0.30 6.32
N GLY A 232 2.34 -0.82 5.20
CA GLY A 232 2.34 -2.25 4.88
C GLY A 232 1.41 -3.09 5.77
N GLU A 233 0.36 -2.49 6.33
CA GLU A 233 -0.55 -3.14 7.30
C GLU A 233 -1.77 -3.83 6.66
N VAL A 234 -1.92 -3.72 5.34
CA VAL A 234 -3.06 -4.23 4.56
C VAL A 234 -2.94 -5.68 4.17
#